data_AF-A0A2A6CDJ8-F1
#
_entry.id   AF-A0A2A6CDJ8-F1
#
_cell.length_a   1.000
_cell.length_b   1.000
_cell.length_c   1.000
_cell.angle_alpha   90.00
_cell.angle_beta   90.00
_cell.angle_gamma   90.00
#
_symmetry.space_group_name_H-M   'P 1'
#
loop_
_entity.id
_entity.type
_entity.pdbx_description
1 polymer ?
#
loop_
_entity_poly.entity_id
_entity_poly.type
_entity_poly.pdbx_seq_one_letter_code
_entity_poly.pdbx_strand_id
1 'polypeptide(L)'
;MDSPCDDDSNDMSALANGEEAMARLHSYLFVMFHSTLMFKLGVNTTFLKADETYREYRAGLSDSEKKKKIAALREINKQSNRSSSYSRECGVCFTNSPVNRAVLGGCGHTLCLACALTLE
;
A
#
# COMPACT_ATOMS: atom_id res chain seq x y z
N MET A 1 -41.46 -3.16 -32.00
CA MET A 1 -40.15 -2.50 -31.82
C MET A 1 -39.51 -3.12 -30.57
N ASP A 2 -39.40 -4.44 -30.49
CA ASP A 2 -38.40 -5.31 -31.15
C ASP A 2 -36.98 -5.05 -30.60
N SER A 3 -36.46 -6.10 -29.94
CA SER A 3 -35.12 -6.31 -29.34
C SER A 3 -33.95 -6.20 -30.36
N PRO A 4 -32.71 -6.69 -30.12
CA PRO A 4 -31.99 -7.15 -28.90
C PRO A 4 -30.53 -6.63 -28.82
N CYS A 5 -29.85 -6.82 -27.69
CA CYS A 5 -28.39 -7.00 -27.69
C CYS A 5 -27.99 -8.01 -26.62
N ASP A 6 -27.92 -9.26 -27.09
CA ASP A 6 -26.86 -10.25 -26.89
C ASP A 6 -26.43 -10.62 -25.47
N ASP A 7 -26.85 -11.84 -25.13
CA ASP A 7 -26.09 -12.80 -24.34
C ASP A 7 -24.63 -12.87 -24.80
N ASP A 8 -23.70 -12.65 -23.88
CA ASP A 8 -22.44 -13.38 -23.86
C ASP A 8 -22.36 -14.11 -22.52
N SER A 9 -22.87 -15.33 -22.56
CA SER A 9 -22.52 -16.39 -21.63
C SER A 9 -21.01 -16.65 -21.75
N ASN A 10 -20.25 -16.20 -20.77
CA ASN A 10 -18.94 -16.78 -20.48
C ASN A 10 -18.81 -17.04 -18.97
N ASP A 11 -19.58 -18.03 -18.51
CA ASP A 11 -19.15 -18.83 -17.38
C ASP A 11 -18.05 -19.78 -17.87
N MET A 12 -16.81 -19.39 -17.60
CA MET A 12 -15.68 -20.32 -17.58
C MET A 12 -14.90 -20.07 -16.29
N SER A 13 -15.30 -20.85 -15.29
CA SER A 13 -14.44 -21.53 -14.33
C SER A 13 -13.68 -20.67 -13.33
N ALA A 14 -14.33 -20.56 -12.18
CA ALA A 14 -13.70 -20.54 -10.87
C ALA A 14 -12.66 -21.67 -10.69
N LEU A 15 -11.40 -21.46 -11.09
CA LEU A 15 -10.24 -22.27 -10.64
C LEU A 15 -8.93 -21.45 -10.72
N ALA A 16 -8.77 -20.41 -9.91
CA ALA A 16 -7.45 -19.79 -9.68
C ALA A 16 -7.23 -19.30 -8.24
N ASN A 17 -8.08 -19.72 -7.30
CA ASN A 17 -8.15 -19.10 -5.96
C ASN A 17 -7.20 -19.73 -4.91
N GLY A 18 -6.42 -20.76 -5.27
CA GLY A 18 -5.50 -21.45 -4.36
C GLY A 18 -4.05 -20.98 -4.45
N GLU A 19 -3.51 -20.89 -5.67
CA GLU A 19 -2.08 -20.59 -5.89
C GLU A 19 -1.76 -19.11 -5.67
N GLU A 20 -2.67 -18.19 -6.03
CA GLU A 20 -2.48 -16.75 -5.83
C GLU A 20 -2.56 -16.35 -4.34
N ALA A 21 -3.41 -17.04 -3.57
CA ALA A 21 -3.54 -16.83 -2.13
C ALA A 21 -2.29 -17.31 -1.37
N MET A 22 -1.72 -18.46 -1.76
CA MET A 22 -0.48 -18.99 -1.19
C MET A 22 0.73 -18.13 -1.56
N ALA A 23 0.82 -17.60 -2.78
CA ALA A 23 1.89 -16.67 -3.18
C ALA A 23 1.83 -15.35 -2.37
N ARG A 24 0.64 -14.83 -2.10
CA ARG A 24 0.43 -13.61 -1.29
C ARG A 24 0.73 -13.86 0.18
N LEU A 25 0.33 -15.01 0.73
CA LEU A 25 0.67 -15.42 2.10
C LEU A 25 2.17 -15.72 2.26
N HIS A 26 2.83 -16.37 1.30
CA HIS A 26 4.29 -16.55 1.30
C HIS A 26 5.03 -15.22 1.22
N SER A 27 4.56 -14.27 0.41
CA SER A 27 5.16 -12.93 0.37
C SER A 27 5.02 -12.21 1.71
N TYR A 28 3.85 -12.31 2.37
CA TYR A 28 3.58 -11.66 3.64
C TYR A 28 4.33 -12.33 4.81
N LEU A 29 4.33 -13.67 4.88
CA LEU A 29 5.07 -14.42 5.87
C LEU A 29 6.58 -14.26 5.69
N PHE A 30 7.10 -14.20 4.46
CA PHE A 30 8.51 -13.87 4.22
C PHE A 30 8.86 -12.46 4.71
N VAL A 31 8.05 -11.45 4.39
CA VAL A 31 8.26 -10.07 4.86
C VAL A 31 8.19 -9.94 6.38
N MET A 32 7.27 -10.67 7.04
CA MET A 32 7.09 -10.61 8.50
C MET A 32 8.10 -11.46 9.28
N PHE A 33 8.50 -12.62 8.76
CA PHE A 33 9.49 -13.49 9.44
C PHE A 33 10.92 -12.96 9.26
N HIS A 34 11.20 -12.32 8.13
CA HIS A 34 12.53 -11.78 7.82
C HIS A 34 12.77 -10.40 8.44
N SER A 35 11.74 -9.57 8.62
CA SER A 35 11.86 -8.28 9.34
C SER A 35 12.26 -8.48 10.81
N THR A 36 11.76 -9.52 11.46
CA THR A 36 12.12 -9.84 12.85
C THR A 36 13.55 -10.40 12.97
N LEU A 37 14.02 -11.17 11.97
CA LEU A 37 15.39 -11.71 11.92
C LEU A 37 16.44 -10.64 11.54
N MET A 38 16.10 -9.73 10.63
CA MET A 38 17.01 -8.69 10.14
C MET A 38 17.19 -7.53 11.13
N PHE A 39 16.20 -7.24 11.98
CA PHE A 39 16.37 -6.30 13.11
C PHE A 39 17.44 -6.78 14.11
N LYS A 40 17.58 -8.10 14.28
CA LYS A 40 18.62 -8.71 15.15
C LYS A 40 20.03 -8.71 14.55
N LEU A 41 20.17 -8.59 13.23
CA LEU A 41 21.46 -8.68 12.53
C LEU A 41 21.99 -7.32 12.04
N GLY A 42 21.21 -6.23 12.15
CA GLY A 42 21.69 -4.87 11.83
C GLY A 42 21.97 -4.63 10.34
N VAL A 43 21.51 -5.50 9.44
CA VAL A 43 21.76 -5.38 7.98
C VAL A 43 20.45 -5.13 7.23
N ASN A 44 20.29 -3.91 6.72
CA ASN A 44 19.08 -3.41 6.06
C ASN A 44 19.18 -3.46 4.52
N THR A 45 19.78 -4.52 3.95
CA THR A 45 20.14 -4.56 2.51
C THR A 45 19.06 -5.19 1.62
N THR A 46 18.16 -6.00 2.17
CA THR A 46 17.08 -6.66 1.43
C THR A 46 15.98 -5.69 1.02
N PHE A 47 15.65 -4.71 1.87
CA PHE A 47 14.67 -3.66 1.57
C PHE A 47 15.12 -2.76 0.42
N LEU A 48 16.41 -2.40 0.38
CA LEU A 48 16.97 -1.52 -0.65
C LEU A 48 16.93 -2.16 -2.05
N LYS A 49 17.22 -3.47 -2.16
CA LYS A 49 17.15 -4.19 -3.45
C LYS A 49 15.71 -4.35 -3.94
N ALA A 50 14.75 -4.48 -3.03
CA ALA A 50 13.33 -4.52 -3.38
C ALA A 50 12.82 -3.16 -3.92
N ASP A 51 13.33 -2.04 -3.40
CA ASP A 51 13.00 -0.70 -3.91
C ASP A 51 13.54 -0.47 -5.32
N GLU A 52 14.81 -0.83 -5.56
CA GLU A 52 15.47 -0.67 -6.87
C GLU A 52 14.76 -1.48 -7.97
N THR A 53 14.52 -2.77 -7.72
CA THR A 53 13.80 -3.64 -8.68
C THR A 53 12.39 -3.15 -8.99
N TYR A 54 11.68 -2.62 -7.99
CA TYR A 54 10.34 -2.04 -8.19
C TYR A 54 10.39 -0.74 -9.03
N ARG A 55 11.41 0.09 -8.83
CA ARG A 55 11.62 1.32 -9.60
C ARG A 55 11.90 1.03 -11.07
N GLU A 56 12.77 0.06 -11.36
CA GLU A 56 13.07 -0.38 -12.73
C GLU A 56 11.82 -0.94 -13.41
N TYR A 57 11.09 -1.85 -12.75
CA TYR A 57 9.82 -2.37 -13.25
C TYR A 57 8.83 -1.25 -13.56
N ARG A 58 8.66 -0.27 -12.65
CA ARG A 58 7.76 0.87 -12.85
C ARG A 58 8.19 1.74 -14.03
N ALA A 59 9.49 1.93 -14.22
CA ALA A 59 10.04 2.70 -15.34
C ALA A 59 9.73 2.05 -16.68
N GLY A 60 9.75 0.71 -16.75
CA GLY A 60 9.45 -0.07 -17.96
C GLY A 60 7.98 -0.14 -18.37
N LEU A 61 7.02 0.29 -17.54
CA LEU A 61 5.59 0.22 -17.85
C LEU A 61 5.18 1.31 -18.87
N SER A 62 4.35 0.92 -19.84
CA SER A 62 3.64 1.86 -20.71
C SER A 62 2.61 2.68 -19.93
N ASP A 63 2.17 3.80 -20.50
CA ASP A 63 1.16 4.66 -19.88
C ASP A 63 -0.19 3.97 -19.67
N SER A 64 -0.57 3.07 -20.59
CA SER A 64 -1.78 2.26 -20.48
C SER A 64 -1.70 1.31 -19.28
N GLU A 65 -0.57 0.64 -19.11
CA GLU A 65 -0.36 -0.27 -17.98
C GLU A 65 -0.28 0.47 -16.65
N LYS A 66 0.39 1.63 -16.61
CA LYS A 66 0.41 2.51 -15.42
C LYS A 66 -1.01 2.90 -15.02
N LYS A 67 -1.85 3.31 -15.98
CA LYS A 67 -3.26 3.68 -15.73
C LYS A 67 -4.07 2.49 -15.20
N LYS A 68 -3.95 1.31 -15.82
CA LYS A 68 -4.61 0.07 -15.36
C LYS A 68 -4.20 -0.30 -13.94
N LYS A 69 -2.90 -0.24 -13.63
CA LYS A 69 -2.35 -0.54 -12.30
C LYS A 69 -2.86 0.44 -11.25
N ILE A 70 -2.87 1.74 -11.55
CA ILE A 70 -3.39 2.77 -10.63
C ILE A 70 -4.88 2.54 -10.35
N ALA A 71 -5.67 2.23 -11.38
CA ALA A 71 -7.10 1.95 -11.22
C ALA A 71 -7.33 0.73 -10.31
N ALA A 72 -6.62 -0.37 -10.56
CA ALA A 72 -6.71 -1.58 -9.74
C ALA A 72 -6.32 -1.31 -8.27
N LEU A 73 -5.23 -0.59 -8.02
CA LEU A 73 -4.80 -0.24 -6.66
C LEU A 73 -5.79 0.68 -5.94
N ARG A 74 -6.40 1.63 -6.66
CA ARG A 74 -7.45 2.48 -6.09
C ARG A 74 -8.67 1.68 -5.69
N GLU A 75 -9.06 0.68 -6.47
CA GLU A 75 -10.21 -0.17 -6.16
C GLU A 75 -9.94 -1.04 -4.93
N ILE A 76 -8.74 -1.66 -4.85
CA ILE A 76 -8.30 -2.38 -3.64
C ILE A 76 -8.34 -1.47 -2.40
N ASN A 77 -7.87 -0.23 -2.52
CA ASN A 77 -7.89 0.72 -1.40
C ASN A 77 -9.32 1.06 -0.95
N LYS A 78 -10.29 1.21 -1.87
CA LYS A 78 -11.70 1.44 -1.52
C LYS A 78 -12.31 0.26 -0.77
N GLN A 79 -11.92 -0.96 -1.13
CA GLN A 79 -12.41 -2.19 -0.50
C GLN A 79 -11.81 -2.43 0.89
N SER A 80 -10.72 -1.74 1.24
CA SER A 80 -10.21 -1.81 2.60
C SER A 80 -11.20 -1.14 3.57
N ASN A 81 -11.65 -1.87 4.59
CA ASN A 81 -12.46 -1.34 5.70
C ASN A 81 -11.69 -0.33 6.59
N ARG A 82 -10.58 0.21 6.08
CA ARG A 82 -9.81 1.32 6.62
C ARG A 82 -10.30 2.63 5.98
N SER A 83 -11.61 2.76 5.81
CA SER A 83 -12.29 3.98 5.39
C SER A 83 -12.23 5.09 6.43
N SER A 84 -11.48 4.90 7.53
CA SER A 84 -11.10 6.01 8.38
C SER A 84 -10.19 6.92 7.55
N SER A 85 -10.74 8.05 7.13
CA SER A 85 -9.91 9.18 6.72
C SER A 85 -8.90 9.41 7.84
N TYR A 86 -7.64 9.07 7.60
CA TYR A 86 -6.60 9.29 8.59
C TYR A 86 -6.61 10.77 8.93
N SER A 87 -6.90 11.09 10.19
CA SER A 87 -6.93 12.48 10.63
C SER A 87 -5.56 13.10 10.35
N ARG A 88 -5.57 14.27 9.72
CA ARG A 88 -4.37 15.10 9.54
C ARG A 88 -4.17 16.04 10.70
N GLU A 89 -5.08 16.01 11.67
CA GLU A 89 -5.05 16.84 12.84
C GLU A 89 -3.81 16.54 13.69
N CYS A 90 -3.15 17.58 14.16
CA CYS A 90 -2.07 17.40 15.12
C CYS A 90 -2.66 17.00 16.48
N GLY A 91 -2.25 15.85 17.04
CA GLY A 91 -2.71 15.39 18.35
C GLY A 91 -2.25 16.21 19.57
N VAL A 92 -1.55 17.33 19.38
CA VAL A 92 -1.08 18.22 20.46
C VAL A 92 -1.79 19.57 20.40
N CYS A 93 -1.70 20.26 19.27
CA CYS A 93 -2.31 21.59 19.09
C CYS A 93 -3.67 21.55 18.38
N PHE A 94 -4.16 20.37 18.00
CA PHE A 94 -5.45 20.15 17.31
C PHE A 94 -5.63 20.97 16.03
N THR A 95 -4.53 21.39 15.39
CA THR A 95 -4.61 22.03 14.07
C THR A 95 -5.02 20.97 13.05
N ASN A 96 -6.18 21.15 12.40
CA ASN A 96 -6.81 20.17 11.50
C ASN A 96 -5.92 19.67 10.35
N SER A 97 -5.08 20.53 9.78
CA SER A 97 -4.19 20.16 8.67
C SER A 97 -2.97 21.08 8.61
N PRO A 98 -1.97 20.87 9.49
CA PRO A 98 -0.76 21.67 9.50
C PRO A 98 0.03 21.46 8.21
N VAL A 99 0.64 22.54 7.71
CA VAL A 99 1.42 22.55 6.46
C VAL A 99 2.62 21.60 6.56
N ASN A 100 3.37 21.72 7.65
CA ASN A 100 4.54 20.89 7.93
C ASN A 100 4.19 19.87 9.02
N ARG A 101 4.46 18.58 8.74
CA ARG A 101 4.25 17.47 9.67
C ARG A 101 5.55 16.69 9.88
N ALA A 102 5.70 16.12 11.07
CA ALA A 102 6.79 15.23 11.43
C ALA A 102 6.22 13.87 11.85
N VAL A 103 6.91 12.79 11.50
CA VAL A 103 6.59 11.42 11.93
C VAL A 103 7.59 10.99 12.99
N LEU A 104 7.09 10.58 14.15
CA LEU A 104 7.93 10.10 15.25
C LEU A 104 8.39 8.67 14.94
N GLY A 105 9.68 8.48 14.62
CA GLY A 105 10.21 7.20 14.15
C GLY A 105 9.99 6.02 15.10
N GLY A 106 9.93 6.26 16.41
CA GLY A 106 9.73 5.19 17.41
C GLY A 106 8.30 4.67 17.53
N CYS A 107 7.28 5.48 17.22
CA CYS A 107 5.87 5.12 17.44
C CYS A 107 4.96 5.35 16.23
N GLY A 108 5.46 5.95 15.15
CA GLY A 108 4.72 6.18 13.91
C GLY A 108 3.65 7.28 13.96
N HIS A 109 3.45 7.93 15.11
CA HIS A 109 2.51 9.04 15.23
C HIS A 109 2.99 10.25 14.41
N THR A 110 2.02 11.01 13.88
CA THR A 110 2.28 12.22 13.09
C THR A 110 1.81 13.46 13.86
N LEU A 111 2.66 14.46 13.96
CA LEU A 111 2.39 15.76 14.60
C LEU A 111 2.67 16.91 13.63
N CYS A 112 2.27 18.14 13.97
CA CYS A 112 2.80 19.31 13.28
C CYS A 112 4.29 19.50 13.63
N LEU A 113 5.07 20.06 12.70
CA LEU A 113 6.51 20.24 12.89
C LEU A 113 6.82 21.10 14.13
N ALA A 114 6.03 22.15 14.38
CA ALA A 114 6.20 23.02 15.55
C ALA A 114 6.07 22.24 16.86
N CYS A 115 5.02 21.41 17.00
CA CYS A 115 4.84 20.57 18.19
C CYS A 115 5.90 19.48 18.32
N ALA A 116 6.41 18.94 17.20
CA ALA A 116 7.48 17.95 17.25
C ALA A 116 8.80 18.54 17.78
N LEU A 117 9.11 19.78 17.41
CA LEU A 117 10.32 20.48 17.86
C LEU A 117 10.26 20.92 19.33
N THR A 118 9.06 21.02 19.93
CA THR A 118 8.91 21.36 21.36
C THR A 118 8.95 20.15 22.28
N LEU A 119 8.97 18.92 21.75
CA LEU A 119 8.98 17.67 22.52
C LEU A 119 10.40 17.20 22.88
N GLU A 120 11.34 18.13 23.08
CA GLU A 120 12.72 17.84 23.52
C GLU A 120 12.76 17.13 24.88
#